data_AF-A0AA88RMG8-F1
#
_entry.id   AF-A0AA88RMG8-F1
#
_cell.length_a   1.000
_cell.length_b   1.000
_cell.length_c   1.000
_cell.angle_alpha   90.00
_cell.angle_beta   90.00
_cell.angle_gamma   90.00
#
_symmetry.space_group_name_H-M   'P 1'
#
loop_
_entity.id
_entity.type
_entity.pdbx_description
1 polymer ?
#
loop_
_entity_poly.entity_id
_entity_poly.type
_entity_poly.pdbx_seq_one_letter_code
_entity_poly.pdbx_strand_id
1 'polypeptide(L)'
;MLDDEQLCEAARNGDADRVRTLISAGADVTYFDGDGLTPLMHAAKHGQSAVVSSLLAAGAPWNALSPSKLSAGDFAMDAGHQDAFDLLLNAGIQAELILGTIARTDTNGDSHGDYLEDRITFSENKLMDSSSKAIMMAWEKPLMEAHAKAICSAGGHILNIGFGMGLVDTAIQKYGAVTHTIVEAHPEVYDRMLRSGWGEKENVKIVFGRWQDVLSQLESYDGIFFDTYGEYYEDMREFHQHLPTLLKPGGIYSFFNGLCGGNAFFHVVYCQLVSLELQTLGYETQLIPLPVKDCLGEEVWEGVKHKYWELDTYYLPVCQSVQE
;
A
#
# COMPACT_ATOMS: atom_id res chain seq x y z
N MET A 1 20.97 -30.84 -8.09
CA MET A 1 20.82 -30.56 -9.54
C MET A 1 19.75 -31.43 -10.17
N LEU A 2 19.91 -32.77 -10.22
CA LEU A 2 18.85 -33.63 -10.81
C LEU A 2 17.57 -33.63 -9.98
N ASP A 3 17.68 -33.68 -8.65
CA ASP A 3 16.52 -33.72 -7.74
C ASP A 3 15.74 -32.39 -7.71
N ASP A 4 16.42 -31.26 -7.94
CA ASP A 4 15.80 -29.92 -7.96
C ASP A 4 15.01 -29.70 -9.26
N GLU A 5 15.56 -30.16 -10.39
CA GLU A 5 14.84 -30.16 -11.67
C GLU A 5 13.62 -31.09 -11.63
N GLN A 6 13.77 -32.27 -11.00
CA GLN A 6 12.65 -33.18 -10.74
C GLN A 6 11.60 -32.56 -9.81
N LEU A 7 11.99 -31.69 -8.88
CA LEU A 7 11.06 -31.00 -8.00
C LEU A 7 10.19 -30.03 -8.80
N CYS A 8 10.77 -29.28 -9.74
CA CYS A 8 10.00 -28.44 -10.67
C CYS A 8 9.03 -29.26 -11.53
N GLU A 9 9.46 -30.39 -12.07
CA GLU A 9 8.60 -31.27 -12.87
C GLU A 9 7.44 -31.86 -12.04
N ALA A 10 7.73 -32.38 -10.84
CA ALA A 10 6.72 -32.91 -9.94
C ALA A 10 5.73 -31.83 -9.51
N ALA A 11 6.22 -30.61 -9.26
CA ALA A 11 5.38 -29.49 -8.89
C ALA A 11 4.43 -29.06 -10.01
N ARG A 12 4.94 -29.00 -11.25
CA ARG A 12 4.15 -28.73 -12.46
C ARG A 12 3.04 -29.77 -12.66
N ASN A 13 3.34 -31.04 -12.44
CA ASN A 13 2.43 -32.16 -12.63
C ASN A 13 1.44 -32.38 -11.47
N GLY A 14 1.60 -31.67 -10.35
CA GLY A 14 0.75 -31.86 -9.18
C GLY A 14 1.05 -33.11 -8.36
N ASP A 15 2.21 -33.74 -8.56
CA ASP A 15 2.60 -34.96 -7.85
C ASP A 15 3.07 -34.63 -6.42
N ALA A 16 2.10 -34.44 -5.53
CA ALA A 16 2.34 -34.03 -4.16
C ALA A 16 3.16 -35.05 -3.35
N ASP A 17 3.03 -36.35 -3.65
CA ASP A 17 3.83 -37.40 -3.00
C ASP A 17 5.30 -37.33 -3.42
N ARG A 18 5.55 -37.15 -4.72
CA ARG A 18 6.91 -36.97 -5.24
C ARG A 18 7.56 -35.69 -4.72
N VAL A 19 6.80 -34.59 -4.70
CA VAL A 19 7.26 -33.31 -4.11
C VAL A 19 7.69 -33.50 -2.65
N ARG A 20 6.84 -34.10 -1.81
CA ARG A 20 7.18 -34.37 -0.40
C ARG A 20 8.42 -35.26 -0.24
N THR A 21 8.54 -36.26 -1.10
CA THR A 21 9.70 -37.18 -1.10
C THR A 21 10.99 -36.43 -1.45
N LEU A 22 10.97 -35.60 -2.50
CA LEU A 22 12.12 -34.82 -2.95
C LEU A 22 12.54 -33.77 -1.90
N ILE A 23 11.58 -33.04 -1.32
CA ILE A 23 11.85 -32.10 -0.21
C ILE A 23 12.49 -32.84 0.97
N SER A 24 11.98 -34.01 1.34
CA SER A 24 12.54 -34.81 2.44
C SER A 24 13.94 -35.34 2.14
N ALA A 25 14.29 -35.50 0.86
CA ALA A 25 15.63 -35.86 0.40
C ALA A 25 16.59 -34.66 0.32
N GLY A 26 16.11 -33.44 0.60
CA GLY A 26 16.91 -32.21 0.60
C GLY A 26 16.91 -31.44 -0.72
N ALA A 27 15.94 -31.68 -1.61
CA ALA A 27 15.77 -30.87 -2.81
C ALA A 27 15.51 -29.40 -2.45
N ASP A 28 16.11 -28.49 -3.22
CA ASP A 28 16.03 -27.05 -2.97
C ASP A 28 14.71 -26.46 -3.48
N VAL A 29 13.84 -26.04 -2.55
CA VAL A 29 12.55 -25.40 -2.87
C VAL A 29 12.69 -23.99 -3.45
N THR A 30 13.89 -23.41 -3.40
CA THR A 30 14.22 -22.07 -3.95
C THR A 30 14.86 -22.15 -5.34
N TYR A 31 15.09 -23.36 -5.86
CA TYR A 31 15.73 -23.58 -7.15
C TYR A 31 14.96 -22.92 -8.29
N PHE A 32 15.70 -22.36 -9.25
CA PHE A 32 15.16 -21.84 -10.52
C PHE A 32 15.58 -22.78 -11.65
N ASP A 33 14.60 -23.26 -12.42
CA ASP A 33 14.87 -24.11 -13.58
C ASP A 33 15.32 -23.31 -14.82
N GLY A 34 15.46 -24.01 -15.95
CA GLY A 34 15.87 -23.40 -17.22
C GLY A 34 14.89 -22.36 -17.78
N ASP A 35 13.63 -22.37 -17.34
CA ASP A 35 12.63 -21.35 -17.68
C ASP A 35 12.69 -20.14 -16.73
N GLY A 36 13.54 -20.19 -15.70
CA GLY A 36 13.63 -19.18 -14.66
C GLY A 36 12.43 -19.23 -13.72
N LEU A 37 11.82 -20.40 -13.51
CA LEU A 37 10.70 -20.59 -12.60
C LEU A 37 11.07 -21.48 -11.42
N THR A 38 10.53 -21.17 -10.25
CA THR A 38 10.65 -22.01 -9.05
C THR A 38 9.61 -23.14 -9.06
N PRO A 39 9.80 -24.19 -8.24
CA PRO A 39 8.76 -25.20 -8.04
C PRO A 39 7.41 -24.58 -7.63
N LEU A 40 7.44 -23.54 -6.79
CA LEU A 40 6.23 -22.85 -6.32
C LEU A 40 5.51 -22.11 -7.46
N MET A 41 6.27 -21.46 -8.36
CA MET A 41 5.70 -20.82 -9.55
C MET A 41 5.07 -21.85 -10.50
N HIS A 42 5.71 -23.00 -10.73
CA HIS A 42 5.11 -24.08 -11.54
C HIS A 42 3.81 -24.60 -10.91
N ALA A 43 3.82 -24.89 -9.61
CA ALA A 43 2.63 -25.36 -8.91
C ALA A 43 1.48 -24.35 -9.01
N ALA A 44 1.78 -23.06 -8.80
CA ALA A 44 0.80 -21.98 -8.85
C ALA A 44 0.23 -21.78 -10.26
N LYS A 45 1.10 -21.73 -11.29
CA LYS A 45 0.72 -21.59 -12.70
C LYS A 45 -0.19 -22.70 -13.21
N HIS A 46 -0.11 -23.89 -12.61
CA HIS A 46 -0.90 -25.07 -12.99
C HIS A 46 -2.00 -25.42 -11.97
N GLY A 47 -2.25 -24.56 -10.97
CA GLY A 47 -3.36 -24.72 -10.02
C GLY A 47 -3.19 -25.89 -9.04
N GLN A 48 -1.95 -26.31 -8.78
CA GLN A 48 -1.62 -27.47 -7.95
C GLN A 48 -1.62 -27.10 -6.47
N SER A 49 -2.77 -26.73 -5.90
CA SER A 49 -2.90 -26.17 -4.55
C SER A 49 -2.32 -27.05 -3.43
N ALA A 50 -2.39 -28.39 -3.56
CA ALA A 50 -1.78 -29.32 -2.60
C ALA A 50 -0.23 -29.25 -2.63
N VAL A 51 0.34 -29.06 -3.82
CA VAL A 51 1.79 -28.84 -3.99
C VAL A 51 2.19 -27.47 -3.48
N VAL A 52 1.42 -26.42 -3.80
CA VAL A 52 1.63 -25.06 -3.28
C VAL A 52 1.72 -25.07 -1.76
N SER A 53 0.75 -25.72 -1.09
CA SER A 53 0.75 -25.87 0.37
C SER A 53 2.01 -26.57 0.89
N SER A 54 2.44 -27.65 0.22
CA SER A 54 3.61 -28.44 0.62
C SER A 54 4.91 -27.63 0.47
N LEU A 55 5.05 -26.87 -0.62
CA LEU A 55 6.22 -26.02 -0.87
C LEU A 55 6.30 -24.84 0.09
N LEU A 56 5.18 -24.17 0.37
CA LEU A 56 5.11 -23.09 1.36
C LEU A 56 5.47 -23.59 2.76
N ALA A 57 4.95 -24.75 3.17
CA ALA A 57 5.29 -25.37 4.45
C ALA A 57 6.78 -25.76 4.56
N ALA A 58 7.44 -26.02 3.42
CA ALA A 58 8.87 -26.28 3.34
C ALA A 58 9.73 -25.00 3.24
N GLY A 59 9.12 -23.81 3.33
CA GLY A 59 9.84 -22.53 3.31
C GLY A 59 10.11 -21.98 1.92
N ALA A 60 9.40 -22.45 0.88
CA ALA A 60 9.49 -21.83 -0.44
C ALA A 60 9.07 -20.34 -0.37
N PRO A 61 9.87 -19.41 -0.90
CA PRO A 61 9.59 -17.99 -0.84
C PRO A 61 8.37 -17.63 -1.71
N TRP A 62 7.30 -17.17 -1.09
CA TRP A 62 6.09 -16.72 -1.78
C TRP A 62 6.35 -15.48 -2.67
N ASN A 63 7.36 -14.68 -2.31
CA ASN A 63 7.73 -13.42 -2.94
C ASN A 63 8.89 -13.53 -3.95
N ALA A 64 9.31 -14.74 -4.31
CA ALA A 64 10.30 -14.90 -5.39
C ALA A 64 9.73 -14.40 -6.72
N LEU A 65 10.59 -13.82 -7.54
CA LEU A 65 10.22 -13.27 -8.85
C LEU A 65 10.95 -13.99 -9.98
N SER A 66 10.22 -14.30 -11.04
CA SER A 66 10.76 -14.79 -12.30
C SER A 66 11.50 -13.67 -13.06
N PRO A 67 12.26 -13.98 -14.14
CA PRO A 67 12.86 -12.96 -15.00
C PRO A 67 11.87 -11.94 -15.57
N SER A 68 10.60 -12.33 -15.72
CA SER A 68 9.50 -11.44 -16.16
C SER A 68 8.87 -10.63 -15.00
N LYS A 69 9.48 -10.64 -13.81
CA LYS A 69 8.99 -9.98 -12.59
C LYS A 69 7.63 -10.48 -12.08
N LEU A 70 7.26 -11.72 -12.43
CA LEU A 70 6.05 -12.37 -11.93
C LEU A 70 6.38 -13.28 -10.75
N SER A 71 5.59 -13.20 -9.69
CA SER A 71 5.59 -14.09 -8.54
C SER A 71 4.73 -15.34 -8.78
N ALA A 72 4.78 -16.30 -7.86
CA ALA A 72 3.86 -17.44 -7.90
C ALA A 72 2.39 -17.00 -7.84
N GLY A 73 2.07 -15.95 -7.07
CA GLY A 73 0.72 -15.42 -6.95
C GLY A 73 0.22 -14.77 -8.24
N ASP A 74 1.10 -14.07 -8.96
CA ASP A 74 0.78 -13.52 -10.29
C ASP A 74 0.44 -14.65 -11.27
N PHE A 75 1.24 -15.73 -11.30
CA PHE A 75 0.94 -16.89 -12.15
C PHE A 75 -0.39 -17.58 -11.80
N ALA A 76 -0.72 -17.71 -10.51
CA ALA A 76 -2.01 -18.27 -10.10
C ALA A 76 -3.17 -17.38 -10.54
N MET A 77 -3.03 -16.05 -10.40
CA MET A 77 -4.05 -15.08 -10.82
C MET A 77 -4.25 -15.11 -12.34
N ASP A 78 -3.18 -15.00 -13.12
CA ASP A 78 -3.22 -14.98 -14.59
C ASP A 78 -3.83 -16.26 -15.19
N ALA A 79 -3.59 -17.40 -14.52
CA ALA A 79 -4.14 -18.69 -14.93
C ALA A 79 -5.55 -18.98 -14.37
N GLY A 80 -6.10 -18.09 -13.52
CA GLY A 80 -7.44 -18.25 -12.92
C GLY A 80 -7.52 -19.33 -11.84
N HIS A 81 -6.42 -19.62 -11.15
CA HIS A 81 -6.32 -20.66 -10.13
C HIS A 81 -6.54 -20.10 -8.71
N GLN A 82 -7.80 -19.84 -8.37
CA GLN A 82 -8.20 -19.18 -7.11
C GLN A 82 -7.67 -19.90 -5.85
N ASP A 83 -7.80 -21.22 -5.75
CA ASP A 83 -7.36 -21.94 -4.55
C ASP A 83 -5.84 -21.80 -4.31
N ALA A 84 -5.05 -21.80 -5.39
CA ALA A 84 -3.60 -21.60 -5.29
C ALA A 84 -3.27 -20.15 -4.92
N PHE A 85 -4.00 -19.20 -5.50
CA PHE A 85 -3.90 -17.78 -5.18
C PHE A 85 -4.19 -17.51 -3.70
N ASP A 86 -5.28 -18.04 -3.16
CA ASP A 86 -5.68 -17.83 -1.76
C ASP A 86 -4.64 -18.40 -0.78
N LEU A 87 -4.05 -19.56 -1.08
CA LEU A 87 -2.96 -20.13 -0.28
C LEU A 87 -1.73 -19.22 -0.26
N LEU A 88 -1.34 -18.69 -1.43
CA LEU A 88 -0.19 -17.79 -1.55
C LEU A 88 -0.45 -16.46 -0.85
N LEU A 89 -1.65 -15.90 -1.00
CA LEU A 89 -2.07 -14.65 -0.37
C LEU A 89 -2.01 -14.78 1.16
N ASN A 90 -2.59 -15.86 1.70
CA ASN A 90 -2.55 -16.14 3.14
C ASN A 90 -1.12 -16.33 3.66
N ALA A 91 -0.27 -17.02 2.91
CA ALA A 91 1.14 -17.19 3.28
C ALA A 91 1.90 -15.85 3.27
N GLY A 92 1.64 -14.99 2.28
CA GLY A 92 2.22 -13.66 2.20
C GLY A 92 1.83 -12.79 3.40
N ILE A 93 0.53 -12.69 3.69
CA ILE A 93 0.02 -11.94 4.85
C ILE A 93 0.63 -12.47 6.15
N GLN A 94 0.64 -13.79 6.35
CA GLN A 94 1.18 -14.39 7.56
C GLN A 94 2.68 -14.09 7.72
N ALA A 95 3.46 -14.16 6.64
CA ALA A 95 4.88 -13.83 6.67
C ALA A 95 5.12 -12.36 7.06
N GLU A 96 4.38 -11.43 6.45
CA GLU A 96 4.50 -10.00 6.74
C GLU A 96 4.08 -9.64 8.18
N LEU A 97 3.01 -10.26 8.71
CA LEU A 97 2.63 -10.08 10.12
C LEU A 97 3.72 -10.52 11.09
N ILE A 98 4.40 -11.64 10.81
CA ILE A 98 5.50 -12.16 11.62
C ILE A 98 6.71 -11.23 11.51
N LEU A 99 7.12 -10.88 10.28
CA LEU A 99 8.27 -10.01 10.03
C LEU A 99 8.10 -8.63 10.66
N GLY A 100 6.92 -8.02 10.50
CA GLY A 100 6.59 -6.77 11.18
C GLY A 100 6.73 -6.91 12.70
N THR A 101 6.31 -8.05 13.28
CA THR A 101 6.43 -8.26 14.74
C THR A 101 7.88 -8.30 15.21
N ILE A 102 8.76 -8.90 14.42
CA ILE A 102 10.20 -8.97 14.73
C ILE A 102 10.86 -7.60 14.54
N ALA A 103 10.57 -6.91 13.45
CA ALA A 103 11.10 -5.57 13.19
C ALA A 103 10.78 -4.60 14.34
N ARG A 104 9.57 -4.68 14.90
CA ARG A 104 9.12 -3.90 16.05
C ARG A 104 9.87 -4.18 17.35
N THR A 105 10.45 -5.37 17.52
CA THR A 105 11.30 -5.65 18.70
C THR A 105 12.70 -5.08 18.57
N ASP A 106 13.14 -4.74 17.35
CA ASP A 106 14.51 -4.31 17.05
C ASP A 106 14.64 -2.80 16.78
N THR A 107 13.56 -2.09 16.44
CA THR A 107 13.60 -0.65 16.10
C THR A 107 13.26 0.27 17.27
N ASN A 108 14.33 0.80 17.90
CA ASN A 108 14.30 1.96 18.80
C ASN A 108 15.08 3.14 18.14
N GLY A 109 14.94 3.31 16.83
CA GLY A 109 15.83 4.14 16.01
C GLY A 109 15.10 5.04 15.02
N ASP A 110 15.13 6.34 15.34
CA ASP A 110 14.62 7.49 14.59
C ASP A 110 15.35 7.64 13.23
N SER A 111 14.62 7.54 12.10
CA SER A 111 15.18 7.81 10.76
C SER A 111 14.28 8.69 9.89
N HIS A 112 13.53 9.61 10.51
CA HIS A 112 12.58 10.49 9.79
C HIS A 112 13.17 11.85 9.35
N GLY A 113 14.47 12.07 9.53
CA GLY A 113 15.11 13.38 9.32
C GLY A 113 15.39 13.79 7.86
N ASP A 114 15.37 12.87 6.90
CA ASP A 114 15.89 13.18 5.55
C ASP A 114 14.91 14.03 4.72
N TYR A 115 13.60 13.73 4.74
CA TYR A 115 12.63 14.44 3.91
C TYR A 115 12.35 15.89 4.37
N LEU A 116 12.22 16.14 5.68
CA LEU A 116 11.82 17.44 6.20
C LEU A 116 12.92 18.51 6.05
N GLU A 117 14.17 18.08 5.85
CA GLU A 117 15.32 18.93 5.59
C GLU A 117 15.67 19.01 4.09
N ASP A 118 15.03 18.18 3.25
CA ASP A 118 15.34 18.12 1.83
C ASP A 118 14.71 19.28 1.05
N ARG A 119 15.37 19.67 -0.04
CA ARG A 119 14.82 20.66 -0.96
C ARG A 119 13.85 20.00 -1.92
N ILE A 120 12.68 20.61 -2.09
CA ILE A 120 11.66 20.10 -2.99
C ILE A 120 11.54 20.97 -4.26
N THR A 121 11.18 20.33 -5.36
CA THR A 121 10.93 21.02 -6.63
C THR A 121 9.47 20.84 -7.02
N PHE A 122 8.79 21.97 -7.24
CA PHE A 122 7.44 21.99 -7.77
C PHE A 122 7.44 22.27 -9.27
N SER A 123 6.64 21.50 -10.00
CA SER A 123 6.21 21.79 -11.37
C SER A 123 4.68 21.79 -11.42
N GLU A 124 4.12 22.10 -12.59
CA GLU A 124 2.67 22.02 -12.80
C GLU A 124 2.12 20.63 -12.46
N ASN A 125 2.87 19.58 -12.79
CA ASN A 125 2.39 18.19 -12.74
C ASN A 125 3.03 17.33 -11.65
N LYS A 126 4.07 17.82 -10.95
CA LYS A 126 4.88 17.00 -10.02
C LYS A 126 5.40 17.82 -8.85
N LEU A 127 5.44 17.19 -7.69
CA LEU A 127 6.26 17.56 -6.55
C LEU A 127 7.33 16.47 -6.38
N MET A 128 8.60 16.87 -6.33
CA MET A 128 9.74 15.94 -6.25
C MET A 128 10.72 16.37 -5.17
N ASP A 129 11.44 15.39 -4.61
CA ASP A 129 12.56 15.64 -3.71
C ASP A 129 13.86 15.96 -4.49
N SER A 130 14.96 16.23 -3.77
CA SER A 130 16.23 16.62 -4.41
C SER A 130 16.89 15.50 -5.21
N SER A 131 16.44 14.26 -5.00
CA SER A 131 16.90 13.05 -5.69
C SER A 131 16.04 12.69 -6.91
N SER A 132 15.14 13.58 -7.33
CA SER A 132 14.18 13.37 -8.43
C SER A 132 13.26 12.17 -8.22
N LYS A 133 12.98 11.81 -6.96
CA LYS A 133 11.91 10.88 -6.62
C LYS A 133 10.62 11.67 -6.48
N ALA A 134 9.56 11.13 -7.06
CA ALA A 134 8.24 11.76 -7.01
C ALA A 134 7.66 11.62 -5.60
N ILE A 135 7.19 12.73 -5.05
CA ILE A 135 6.45 12.82 -3.78
C ILE A 135 4.96 12.72 -4.07
N MET A 136 4.47 13.51 -5.03
CA MET A 136 3.08 13.54 -5.49
C MET A 136 3.03 14.01 -6.95
N MET A 137 2.07 13.51 -7.72
CA MET A 137 1.94 13.76 -9.15
C MET A 137 0.48 13.97 -9.58
N ALA A 138 0.27 14.78 -10.62
CA ALA A 138 -1.07 15.16 -11.07
C ALA A 138 -1.93 13.99 -11.60
N TRP A 139 -1.32 12.86 -11.99
CA TRP A 139 -2.06 11.67 -12.43
C TRP A 139 -2.93 11.07 -11.31
N GLU A 140 -2.59 11.33 -10.05
CA GLU A 140 -3.32 10.84 -8.87
C GLU A 140 -4.65 11.58 -8.66
N LYS A 141 -4.92 12.65 -9.42
CA LYS A 141 -6.10 13.48 -9.24
C LYS A 141 -7.42 12.70 -9.20
N PRO A 142 -7.72 11.73 -10.10
CA PRO A 142 -8.95 10.95 -10.02
C PRO A 142 -9.04 10.12 -8.73
N LEU A 143 -7.91 9.63 -8.22
CA LEU A 143 -7.83 8.90 -6.96
C LEU A 143 -8.14 9.83 -5.79
N MET A 144 -7.49 11.00 -5.75
CA MET A 144 -7.72 12.02 -4.73
C MET A 144 -9.16 12.52 -4.71
N GLU A 145 -9.79 12.69 -5.87
CA GLU A 145 -11.21 13.05 -5.98
C GLU A 145 -12.14 11.94 -5.45
N ALA A 146 -11.78 10.67 -5.66
CA ALA A 146 -12.53 9.52 -5.14
C ALA A 146 -12.37 9.37 -3.62
N HIS A 147 -11.15 9.58 -3.09
CA HIS A 147 -10.87 9.61 -1.65
C HIS A 147 -11.65 10.73 -0.95
N ALA A 148 -11.56 11.95 -1.48
CA ALA A 148 -12.31 13.09 -0.96
C ALA A 148 -13.83 12.85 -0.99
N LYS A 149 -14.35 12.21 -2.04
CA LYS A 149 -15.78 11.86 -2.13
C LYS A 149 -16.19 10.89 -1.01
N ALA A 150 -15.36 9.89 -0.74
CA ALA A 150 -15.64 8.88 0.29
C ALA A 150 -15.69 9.53 1.68
N ILE A 151 -14.61 10.21 2.08
CA ILE A 151 -14.48 10.78 3.43
C ILE A 151 -15.47 11.93 3.68
N CYS A 152 -15.88 12.67 2.65
CA CYS A 152 -16.84 13.76 2.78
C CYS A 152 -18.31 13.30 2.68
N SER A 153 -18.60 12.01 2.52
CA SER A 153 -19.98 11.55 2.25
C SER A 153 -20.97 11.84 3.38
N ALA A 154 -20.49 11.96 4.62
CA ALA A 154 -21.28 12.38 5.78
C ALA A 154 -21.25 13.90 6.03
N GLY A 155 -20.48 14.67 5.25
CA GLY A 155 -20.18 16.07 5.52
C GLY A 155 -19.35 16.25 6.80
N GLY A 156 -19.58 17.34 7.53
CA GLY A 156 -18.97 17.54 8.84
C GLY A 156 -17.51 17.98 8.80
N HIS A 157 -16.73 17.52 9.78
CA HIS A 157 -15.36 17.95 10.02
C HIS A 157 -14.39 16.95 9.38
N ILE A 158 -13.57 17.41 8.45
CA ILE A 158 -12.66 16.55 7.68
C ILE A 158 -11.21 16.86 8.07
N LEU A 159 -10.42 15.81 8.27
CA LEU A 159 -8.98 15.87 8.50
C LEU A 159 -8.24 15.33 7.28
N ASN A 160 -7.22 16.05 6.83
CA ASN A 160 -6.20 15.56 5.93
C ASN A 160 -4.83 15.56 6.63
N ILE A 161 -4.10 14.46 6.55
CA ILE A 161 -2.71 14.33 7.01
C ILE A 161 -1.81 14.22 5.77
N GLY A 162 -1.05 15.29 5.50
CA GLY A 162 -0.21 15.45 4.30
C GLY A 162 -0.91 16.26 3.21
N PHE A 163 -0.42 17.48 2.93
CA PHE A 163 -1.02 18.35 1.92
C PHE A 163 -0.46 18.06 0.52
N GLY A 164 0.86 17.90 0.41
CA GLY A 164 1.54 17.66 -0.86
C GLY A 164 1.26 18.74 -1.91
N MET A 165 0.55 18.39 -2.98
CA MET A 165 0.12 19.33 -4.03
C MET A 165 -1.29 19.91 -3.80
N GLY A 166 -1.99 19.53 -2.73
CA GLY A 166 -3.33 19.99 -2.40
C GLY A 166 -4.44 19.41 -3.29
N LEU A 167 -4.19 18.25 -3.93
CA LEU A 167 -5.14 17.61 -4.85
C LEU A 167 -6.39 17.13 -4.11
N VAL A 168 -6.20 16.36 -3.04
CA VAL A 168 -7.29 15.88 -2.19
C VAL A 168 -7.98 17.04 -1.48
N ASP A 169 -7.22 18.02 -0.98
CA ASP A 169 -7.74 19.20 -0.29
C ASP A 169 -8.66 20.02 -1.20
N THR A 170 -8.24 20.23 -2.45
CA THR A 170 -9.04 20.92 -3.46
C THR A 170 -10.33 20.15 -3.73
N ALA A 171 -10.29 18.82 -3.74
CA ALA A 171 -11.49 18.00 -3.90
C ALA A 171 -12.40 18.05 -2.66
N ILE A 172 -11.86 17.99 -1.44
CA ILE A 172 -12.61 18.10 -0.17
C ILE A 172 -13.41 19.42 -0.14
N GLN A 173 -12.79 20.52 -0.55
CA GLN A 173 -13.45 21.83 -0.61
C GLN A 173 -14.65 21.87 -1.57
N LYS A 174 -14.68 21.03 -2.62
CA LYS A 174 -15.84 20.91 -3.53
C LYS A 174 -17.01 20.14 -2.91
N TYR A 175 -16.75 19.28 -1.93
CA TYR A 175 -17.78 18.46 -1.27
C TYR A 175 -18.39 19.12 -0.02
N GLY A 176 -17.96 20.35 0.34
CA GLY A 176 -18.65 21.17 1.33
C GLY A 176 -18.43 20.77 2.79
N ALA A 177 -17.20 20.40 3.16
CA ALA A 177 -16.82 20.18 4.56
C ALA A 177 -17.11 21.42 5.44
N VAL A 178 -17.66 21.18 6.64
CA VAL A 178 -17.95 22.22 7.65
C VAL A 178 -16.64 22.82 8.15
N THR A 179 -15.67 21.98 8.48
CA THR A 179 -14.28 22.40 8.71
C THR A 179 -13.35 21.42 8.01
N HIS A 180 -12.22 21.93 7.55
CA HIS A 180 -11.18 21.15 6.90
C HIS A 180 -9.85 21.40 7.62
N THR A 181 -9.42 20.44 8.44
CA THR A 181 -8.12 20.49 9.11
C THR A 181 -7.07 19.82 8.25
N ILE A 182 -5.93 20.48 8.04
CA ILE A 182 -4.83 19.97 7.23
C ILE A 182 -3.57 19.96 8.09
N VAL A 183 -2.95 18.81 8.26
CA VAL A 183 -1.62 18.69 8.88
C VAL A 183 -0.57 18.66 7.78
N GLU A 184 0.43 19.54 7.87
CA GLU A 184 1.54 19.59 6.92
C GLU A 184 2.86 19.79 7.67
N ALA A 185 3.83 18.91 7.40
CA ALA A 185 5.10 18.87 8.11
C ALA A 185 6.23 19.59 7.37
N HIS A 186 6.19 19.63 6.03
CA HIS A 186 7.27 20.16 5.21
C HIS A 186 7.19 21.70 5.11
N PRO A 187 8.23 22.44 5.55
CA PRO A 187 8.22 23.90 5.58
C PRO A 187 7.90 24.55 4.22
N GLU A 188 8.53 24.07 3.13
CA GLU A 188 8.29 24.64 1.79
C GLU A 188 6.88 24.38 1.24
N VAL A 189 6.26 23.24 1.61
CA VAL A 189 4.86 22.94 1.25
C VAL A 189 3.92 23.86 2.02
N TYR A 190 4.15 24.00 3.34
CA TYR A 190 3.41 24.90 4.20
C TYR A 190 3.46 26.36 3.69
N ASP A 191 4.66 26.86 3.37
CA ASP A 191 4.84 28.19 2.81
C ASP A 191 4.08 28.36 1.48
N ARG A 192 4.05 27.32 0.64
CA ARG A 192 3.27 27.32 -0.60
C ARG A 192 1.77 27.35 -0.32
N MET A 193 1.27 26.61 0.68
CA MET A 193 -0.14 26.66 1.09
C MET A 193 -0.55 28.08 1.44
N LEU A 194 0.24 28.76 2.28
CA LEU A 194 -0.02 30.14 2.69
C LEU A 194 -0.03 31.10 1.50
N ARG A 195 0.99 31.03 0.62
CA ARG A 195 1.04 31.86 -0.61
C ARG A 195 -0.12 31.60 -1.57
N SER A 196 -0.69 30.40 -1.54
CA SER A 196 -1.82 30.02 -2.39
C SER A 196 -3.18 30.32 -1.76
N GLY A 197 -3.22 31.03 -0.62
CA GLY A 197 -4.44 31.47 0.04
C GLY A 197 -5.15 30.39 0.87
N TRP A 198 -4.50 29.25 1.16
CA TRP A 198 -5.13 28.20 1.97
C TRP A 198 -5.39 28.64 3.41
N GLY A 199 -4.50 29.47 3.98
CA GLY A 199 -4.68 30.03 5.32
C GLY A 199 -5.76 31.11 5.41
N GLU A 200 -6.30 31.57 4.28
CA GLU A 200 -7.35 32.61 4.23
C GLU A 200 -8.77 32.03 4.10
N LYS A 201 -8.88 30.72 3.86
CA LYS A 201 -10.18 30.04 3.73
C LYS A 201 -10.84 29.91 5.10
N GLU A 202 -12.06 30.44 5.23
CA GLU A 202 -12.78 30.52 6.52
C GLU A 202 -12.98 29.16 7.21
N ASN A 203 -13.15 28.08 6.43
CA ASN A 203 -13.36 26.72 6.95
C ASN A 203 -12.09 25.87 7.03
N VAL A 204 -10.90 26.43 6.75
CA VAL A 204 -9.64 25.66 6.75
C VAL A 204 -8.82 25.99 8.00
N LYS A 205 -8.35 24.95 8.69
CA LYS A 205 -7.36 25.03 9.79
C LYS A 205 -6.09 24.31 9.37
N ILE A 206 -4.99 25.05 9.22
CA ILE A 206 -3.68 24.44 8.92
C ILE A 206 -2.94 24.22 10.24
N VAL A 207 -2.48 22.99 10.48
CA VAL A 207 -1.65 22.61 11.61
C VAL A 207 -0.26 22.27 11.08
N PHE A 208 0.72 23.11 11.38
CA PHE A 208 2.09 22.91 10.92
C PHE A 208 2.87 21.98 11.86
N GLY A 209 3.48 20.94 11.31
CA GLY A 209 4.29 19.97 12.03
C GLY A 209 4.02 18.53 11.60
N ARG A 210 4.84 17.61 12.08
CA ARG A 210 4.61 16.18 11.90
C ARG A 210 3.34 15.78 12.65
N TRP A 211 2.56 14.85 12.10
CA TRP A 211 1.29 14.44 12.71
C TRP A 211 1.53 13.89 14.12
N GLN A 212 2.62 13.15 14.33
CA GLN A 212 3.07 12.61 15.62
C GLN A 212 3.20 13.71 16.69
N ASP A 213 3.78 14.86 16.33
CA ASP A 213 4.03 15.96 17.26
C ASP A 213 2.78 16.80 17.53
N VAL A 214 1.82 16.81 16.60
CA VAL A 214 0.64 17.67 16.66
C VAL A 214 -0.66 16.92 16.98
N LEU A 215 -0.61 15.61 17.27
CA LEU A 215 -1.77 14.80 17.66
C LEU A 215 -2.64 15.47 18.74
N SER A 216 -2.01 16.11 19.73
CA SER A 216 -2.71 16.81 20.82
C SER A 216 -3.54 18.02 20.39
N GLN A 217 -3.33 18.52 19.17
CA GLN A 217 -4.06 19.65 18.57
C GLN A 217 -5.22 19.21 17.69
N LEU A 218 -5.32 17.90 17.42
CA LEU A 218 -6.34 17.29 16.58
C LEU A 218 -7.60 16.99 17.38
N GLU A 219 -8.73 17.04 16.71
CA GLU A 219 -10.06 16.76 17.27
C GLU A 219 -10.57 15.40 16.76
N SER A 220 -11.87 15.13 16.93
CA SER A 220 -12.51 14.01 16.24
C SER A 220 -13.18 14.49 14.96
N TYR A 221 -13.14 13.67 13.91
CA TYR A 221 -13.52 14.00 12.55
C TYR A 221 -14.55 13.02 11.99
N ASP A 222 -15.40 13.53 11.10
CA ASP A 222 -16.39 12.76 10.34
C ASP A 222 -15.75 12.06 9.14
N GLY A 223 -14.62 12.57 8.66
CA GLY A 223 -13.81 11.95 7.62
C GLY A 223 -12.32 12.23 7.82
N ILE A 224 -11.47 11.24 7.56
CA ILE A 224 -10.02 11.36 7.67
C ILE A 224 -9.38 10.81 6.39
N PHE A 225 -8.46 11.58 5.80
CA PHE A 225 -7.55 11.14 4.76
C PHE A 225 -6.11 11.17 5.25
N PHE A 226 -5.35 10.12 4.91
CA PHE A 226 -3.93 9.99 5.26
C PHE A 226 -3.09 9.70 4.02
N ASP A 227 -2.18 10.61 3.69
CA ASP A 227 -1.28 10.52 2.52
C ASP A 227 0.02 11.27 2.81
N THR A 228 0.92 10.60 3.53
CA THR A 228 2.23 11.16 3.93
C THR A 228 3.34 10.62 3.04
N TYR A 229 4.39 11.43 2.86
CA TYR A 229 5.60 11.03 2.13
C TYR A 229 6.80 10.91 3.06
N GLY A 230 7.69 9.97 2.74
CA GLY A 230 8.89 9.69 3.55
C GLY A 230 8.59 8.88 4.81
N GLU A 231 7.35 8.41 4.94
CA GLU A 231 6.90 7.53 6.01
C GLU A 231 6.86 6.07 5.52
N TYR A 232 7.19 5.17 6.42
CA TYR A 232 7.19 3.73 6.21
C TYR A 232 5.85 3.12 6.64
N TYR A 233 5.66 1.84 6.33
CA TYR A 233 4.47 1.09 6.73
C TYR A 233 4.13 1.25 8.23
N GLU A 234 5.14 1.24 9.09
CA GLU A 234 4.93 1.33 10.54
C GLU A 234 4.38 2.70 10.99
N ASP A 235 4.67 3.79 10.28
CA ASP A 235 4.11 5.11 10.59
C ASP A 235 2.60 5.15 10.33
N MET A 236 2.17 4.62 9.17
CA MET A 236 0.75 4.48 8.85
C MET A 236 0.04 3.59 9.88
N ARG A 237 0.69 2.50 10.28
CA ARG A 237 0.19 1.59 11.31
C ARG A 237 0.12 2.24 12.70
N GLU A 238 1.08 3.09 13.05
CA GLU A 238 1.05 3.91 14.27
C GLU A 238 -0.13 4.89 14.22
N PHE A 239 -0.30 5.60 13.11
CA PHE A 239 -1.45 6.49 12.91
C PHE A 239 -2.79 5.76 13.07
N HIS A 240 -2.91 4.52 12.55
CA HIS A 240 -4.11 3.70 12.72
C HIS A 240 -4.47 3.47 14.20
N GLN A 241 -3.51 3.39 15.12
CA GLN A 241 -3.77 3.24 16.56
C GLN A 241 -4.50 4.45 17.16
N HIS A 242 -4.45 5.61 16.51
CA HIS A 242 -5.13 6.83 16.94
C HIS A 242 -6.54 6.98 16.36
N LEU A 243 -6.92 6.19 15.35
CA LEU A 243 -8.25 6.24 14.73
C LEU A 243 -9.41 6.11 15.73
N PRO A 244 -9.35 5.25 16.78
CA PRO A 244 -10.44 5.16 17.76
C PRO A 244 -10.75 6.47 18.50
N THR A 245 -9.79 7.40 18.56
CA THR A 245 -9.97 8.73 19.16
C THR A 245 -10.28 9.80 18.10
N LEU A 246 -9.64 9.69 16.92
CA LEU A 246 -9.72 10.70 15.87
C LEU A 246 -10.95 10.54 14.97
N LEU A 247 -11.44 9.32 14.74
CA LEU A 247 -12.59 9.09 13.85
C LEU A 247 -13.87 8.96 14.67
N LYS A 248 -14.86 9.79 14.38
CA LYS A 248 -16.18 9.72 15.02
C LYS A 248 -16.90 8.41 14.64
N PRO A 249 -17.82 7.92 15.48
CA PRO A 249 -18.72 6.84 15.10
C PRO A 249 -19.47 7.17 13.79
N GLY A 250 -19.42 6.23 12.83
CA GLY A 250 -19.98 6.42 11.48
C GLY A 250 -19.12 7.27 10.53
N GLY A 251 -17.97 7.78 10.99
CA GLY A 251 -17.01 8.47 10.16
C GLY A 251 -16.28 7.52 9.20
N ILE A 252 -15.66 8.11 8.17
CA ILE A 252 -14.93 7.36 7.14
C ILE A 252 -13.46 7.71 7.16
N TYR A 253 -12.63 6.67 7.28
CA TYR A 253 -11.19 6.76 7.09
C TYR A 253 -10.80 6.25 5.71
N SER A 254 -9.87 6.93 5.06
CA SER A 254 -9.31 6.53 3.79
C SER A 254 -7.84 6.97 3.73
N PHE A 255 -7.03 6.29 2.93
CA PHE A 255 -5.60 6.58 2.86
C PHE A 255 -5.06 6.24 1.47
N PHE A 256 -3.98 6.88 1.06
CA PHE A 256 -3.28 6.48 -0.15
C PHE A 256 -2.47 5.20 0.12
N ASN A 257 -2.81 4.11 -0.57
CA ASN A 257 -2.07 2.85 -0.44
C ASN A 257 -1.11 2.65 -1.62
N GLY A 258 0.08 3.23 -1.54
CA GLY A 258 1.14 3.07 -2.55
C GLY A 258 1.99 1.80 -2.42
N LEU A 259 1.70 0.92 -1.46
CA LEU A 259 2.56 -0.22 -1.12
C LEU A 259 2.61 -1.23 -2.27
N CYS A 260 3.83 -1.60 -2.67
CA CYS A 260 4.08 -2.56 -3.74
C CYS A 260 3.42 -2.22 -5.09
N GLY A 261 3.25 -0.93 -5.42
CA GLY A 261 2.65 -0.46 -6.68
C GLY A 261 3.33 -0.91 -7.99
N GLY A 262 4.39 -1.73 -7.93
CA GLY A 262 5.05 -2.34 -9.09
C GLY A 262 4.76 -3.84 -9.28
N ASN A 263 4.07 -4.51 -8.35
CA ASN A 263 3.70 -5.92 -8.46
C ASN A 263 2.27 -6.14 -7.94
N ALA A 264 1.38 -6.66 -8.79
CA ALA A 264 -0.05 -6.76 -8.52
C ALA A 264 -0.35 -7.68 -7.33
N PHE A 265 0.26 -8.87 -7.30
CA PHE A 265 0.06 -9.80 -6.20
C PHE A 265 0.53 -9.23 -4.85
N PHE A 266 1.72 -8.63 -4.81
CA PHE A 266 2.26 -8.04 -3.58
C PHE A 266 1.41 -6.87 -3.09
N HIS A 267 0.92 -6.03 -4.00
CA HIS A 267 -0.02 -4.97 -3.65
C HIS A 267 -1.30 -5.53 -3.00
N VAL A 268 -1.86 -6.62 -3.54
CA VAL A 268 -3.02 -7.28 -2.92
C VAL A 268 -2.71 -7.84 -1.53
N VAL A 269 -1.52 -8.43 -1.33
CA VAL A 269 -1.05 -8.88 0.00
C VAL A 269 -1.08 -7.72 1.00
N TYR A 270 -0.51 -6.56 0.65
CA TYR A 270 -0.48 -5.40 1.54
C TYR A 270 -1.87 -4.76 1.75
N CYS A 271 -2.73 -4.73 0.73
CA CYS A 271 -4.11 -4.30 0.89
C CYS A 271 -4.87 -5.14 1.93
N GLN A 272 -4.70 -6.47 1.89
CA GLN A 272 -5.34 -7.37 2.84
C GLN A 272 -4.71 -7.29 4.23
N LEU A 273 -3.38 -7.17 4.30
CA LEU A 273 -2.65 -6.97 5.55
C LEU A 273 -3.18 -5.74 6.32
N VAL A 274 -3.24 -4.59 5.65
CA VAL A 274 -3.72 -3.35 6.26
C VAL A 274 -5.19 -3.48 6.68
N SER A 275 -6.02 -4.10 5.83
CA SER A 275 -7.44 -4.33 6.14
C SER A 275 -7.62 -5.19 7.40
N LEU A 276 -6.82 -6.24 7.56
CA LEU A 276 -6.84 -7.09 8.76
C LEU A 276 -6.40 -6.34 10.01
N GLU A 277 -5.34 -5.53 9.92
CA GLU A 277 -4.89 -4.72 11.06
C GLU A 277 -5.95 -3.68 11.47
N LEU A 278 -6.58 -3.01 10.51
CA LEU A 278 -7.71 -2.10 10.78
C LEU A 278 -8.91 -2.86 11.38
N GLN A 279 -9.17 -4.10 10.95
CA GLN A 279 -10.20 -4.95 11.55
C GLN A 279 -9.93 -5.25 13.02
N THR A 280 -8.67 -5.44 13.43
CA THR A 280 -8.33 -5.60 14.86
C THR A 280 -8.63 -4.36 15.70
N LEU A 281 -8.73 -3.19 15.07
CA LEU A 281 -9.11 -1.91 15.68
C LEU A 281 -10.62 -1.63 15.58
N GLY A 282 -11.41 -2.56 15.04
CA GLY A 282 -12.86 -2.41 14.91
C GLY A 282 -13.32 -1.71 13.63
N TYR A 283 -12.51 -1.70 12.57
CA TYR A 283 -12.87 -1.12 11.29
C TYR A 283 -13.04 -2.17 10.19
N GLU A 284 -14.08 -2.04 9.38
CA GLU A 284 -14.23 -2.79 8.13
C GLU A 284 -13.65 -1.98 6.97
N THR A 285 -12.86 -2.62 6.11
CA THR A 285 -12.25 -1.98 4.94
C THR A 285 -12.86 -2.53 3.65
N GLN A 286 -13.42 -1.64 2.84
CA GLN A 286 -13.81 -1.93 1.47
C GLN A 286 -12.72 -1.45 0.51
N LEU A 287 -12.32 -2.31 -0.43
CA LEU A 287 -11.34 -2.01 -1.47
C LEU A 287 -12.05 -1.80 -2.80
N ILE A 288 -12.24 -0.54 -3.20
CA ILE A 288 -12.97 -0.19 -4.42
C ILE A 288 -11.98 -0.12 -5.59
N PRO A 289 -12.11 -0.97 -6.63
CA PRO A 289 -11.19 -0.93 -7.76
C PRO A 289 -11.42 0.32 -8.62
N LEU A 290 -10.35 1.05 -8.87
CA LEU A 290 -10.30 2.23 -9.74
C LEU A 290 -9.29 1.97 -10.87
N PRO A 291 -9.75 1.78 -12.12
CA PRO A 291 -8.86 1.68 -13.26
C PRO A 291 -8.07 2.99 -13.44
N VAL A 292 -6.74 2.86 -13.51
CA VAL A 292 -5.80 3.98 -13.65
C VAL A 292 -4.89 3.87 -14.87
N LYS A 293 -4.96 2.77 -15.62
CA LYS A 293 -4.14 2.51 -16.81
C LYS A 293 -4.04 3.71 -17.76
N ASP A 294 -5.18 4.35 -18.04
CA ASP A 294 -5.25 5.48 -18.98
C ASP A 294 -4.59 6.77 -18.43
N CYS A 295 -4.24 6.79 -17.15
CA CYS A 295 -3.56 7.91 -16.48
C CYS A 295 -2.03 7.72 -16.36
N LEU A 296 -1.49 6.58 -16.82
CA LEU A 296 -0.10 6.16 -16.56
C LEU A 296 0.79 6.13 -17.81
N GLY A 297 0.52 7.01 -18.79
CA GLY A 297 1.35 7.16 -19.99
C GLY A 297 2.83 7.41 -19.69
N GLU A 298 3.75 7.03 -20.58
CA GLU A 298 5.20 7.17 -20.37
C GLU A 298 5.62 8.62 -20.09
N GLU A 299 4.95 9.58 -20.72
CA GLU A 299 5.15 11.02 -20.52
C GLU A 299 4.94 11.47 -19.06
N VAL A 300 4.07 10.77 -18.31
CA VAL A 300 3.82 11.04 -16.89
C VAL A 300 5.09 10.86 -16.09
N TRP A 301 5.95 9.91 -16.49
CA TRP A 301 7.15 9.53 -15.75
C TRP A 301 8.43 10.25 -16.21
N GLU A 302 8.37 11.14 -17.20
CA GLU A 302 9.54 11.87 -17.68
C GLU A 302 10.24 12.67 -16.56
N GLY A 303 11.52 12.40 -16.34
CA GLY A 303 12.31 13.04 -15.28
C GLY A 303 12.09 12.47 -13.86
N VAL A 304 11.21 11.47 -13.71
CA VAL A 304 11.05 10.72 -12.46
C VAL A 304 12.01 9.54 -12.46
N LYS A 305 12.83 9.41 -11.42
CA LYS A 305 13.89 8.40 -11.35
C LYS A 305 13.35 6.97 -11.29
N HIS A 306 12.26 6.76 -10.55
CA HIS A 306 11.61 5.46 -10.37
C HIS A 306 10.10 5.62 -10.40
N LYS A 307 9.41 4.80 -11.22
CA LYS A 307 7.95 4.70 -11.18
C LYS A 307 7.58 4.07 -9.82
N TYR A 308 6.75 4.74 -9.04
CA TYR A 308 6.23 4.19 -7.78
C TYR A 308 4.91 3.44 -7.99
N TRP A 309 4.31 3.59 -9.17
CA TRP A 309 3.08 2.92 -9.55
C TRP A 309 3.13 2.44 -11.01
N GLU A 310 2.84 1.17 -11.23
CA GLU A 310 2.85 0.50 -12.54
C GLU A 310 1.60 -0.38 -12.75
N LEU A 311 0.67 -0.44 -11.80
CA LEU A 311 -0.54 -1.28 -11.88
C LEU A 311 -1.67 -0.60 -12.65
N ASP A 312 -2.43 -1.38 -13.41
CA ASP A 312 -3.59 -0.90 -14.18
C ASP A 312 -4.77 -0.47 -13.29
N THR A 313 -4.84 -0.95 -12.04
CA THR A 313 -5.94 -0.71 -11.10
C THR A 313 -5.39 -0.31 -9.74
N TYR A 314 -5.91 0.77 -9.18
CA TYR A 314 -5.73 1.18 -7.79
C TYR A 314 -6.92 0.70 -6.95
N TYR A 315 -6.67 0.15 -5.76
CA TYR A 315 -7.74 -0.24 -4.84
C TYR A 315 -7.92 0.84 -3.78
N LEU A 316 -9.00 1.61 -3.89
CA LEU A 316 -9.31 2.68 -2.95
C LEU A 316 -9.84 2.11 -1.62
N PRO A 317 -9.12 2.27 -0.50
CA PRO A 317 -9.58 1.82 0.81
C PRO A 317 -10.64 2.78 1.39
N VAL A 318 -11.82 2.25 1.71
CA VAL A 318 -12.85 2.95 2.51
C VAL A 318 -13.04 2.18 3.80
N CYS A 319 -12.65 2.80 4.92
CA CYS A 319 -12.65 2.17 6.22
C CYS A 319 -13.72 2.82 7.11
N GLN A 320 -14.56 1.99 7.74
CA GLN A 320 -15.65 2.44 8.61
C GLN A 320 -15.66 1.63 9.89
N SER A 321 -16.00 2.27 11.01
CA SER A 321 -16.18 1.56 12.28
C SER A 321 -17.29 0.53 12.15
N VAL A 322 -17.01 -0.70 12.54
CA VAL A 322 -18.04 -1.72 12.76
C VAL A 322 -18.85 -1.26 13.95
N GLN A 323 -20.14 -0.93 13.76
CA GLN A 323 -21.01 -0.50 14.85
C GLN A 323 -21.17 -1.65 15.86
N GLU A 324 -21.03 -1.35 17.16
CA GLU A 324 -21.73 -2.10 18.22
C GLU A 324 -23.15 -1.56 18.40
#